data_AF-A0A7V9BTQ2-F1
#
_entry.id   AF-A0A7V9BTQ2-F1
#
_cell.length_a   1.000
_cell.length_b   1.000
_cell.length_c   1.000
_cell.angle_alpha   90.00
_cell.angle_beta   90.00
_cell.angle_gamma   90.00
#
_symmetry.space_group_name_H-M   'P 1'
#
loop_
_entity.id
_entity.type
_entity.pdbx_description
1 polymer ?
#
loop_
_entity_poly.entity_id
_entity_poly.type
_entity_poly.pdbx_seq_one_letter_code
_entity_poly.pdbx_strand_id
1 'polypeptide(L)'
;MPGRLNMLLRLHERQPDRVKVSVRLCPRAPVQVDGVAVELFSEGGEPISSRLILPISGCVEQAFSTMVELRAHGPIGAGARVVATVWTESGPLESSCPAEPSPDLHDHLQGRRLISMLSQDNPLHGLGHQERCRLGQVFGWLAPSAPCQPKIFEDRDALAEVVCEDLGLDADQSAWVRGLMAED
;
A
#
# COMPACT_ATOMS: atom_id res chain seq x y z
N MET A 1 1.16 -17.62 -8.70
CA MET A 1 0.16 -18.27 -7.83
C MET A 1 -0.31 -17.23 -6.80
N PRO A 2 -1.58 -16.81 -6.79
CA PRO A 2 -2.05 -15.82 -5.81
C PRO A 2 -1.94 -16.36 -4.38
N GLY A 3 -1.51 -15.47 -3.48
CA GLY A 3 -0.76 -15.76 -2.25
C GLY A 3 -1.42 -16.73 -1.26
N ARG A 4 -0.67 -17.76 -0.87
CA ARG A 4 -1.03 -18.67 0.23
C ARG A 4 -1.03 -17.99 1.61
N LEU A 5 -0.41 -16.81 1.70
CA LEU A 5 -0.29 -16.01 2.91
C LEU A 5 -0.67 -14.56 2.59
N ASN A 6 -1.58 -14.00 3.39
CA ASN A 6 -1.82 -12.56 3.43
C ASN A 6 -1.15 -11.98 4.67
N MET A 7 -0.52 -10.81 4.54
CA MET A 7 0.06 -10.07 5.66
C MET A 7 -0.59 -8.71 5.77
N LEU A 8 -1.07 -8.37 6.97
CA LEU A 8 -1.70 -7.11 7.29
C LEU A 8 -0.87 -6.38 8.33
N LEU A 9 -0.77 -5.07 8.15
CA LEU A 9 -0.09 -4.18 9.07
C LEU A 9 -1.07 -3.08 9.49
N ARG A 10 -1.15 -2.79 10.80
CA ARG A 10 -2.04 -1.74 11.31
C ARG A 10 -1.31 -0.92 12.37
N LEU A 11 -1.37 0.40 12.22
CA LEU A 11 -0.93 1.35 13.23
C LEU A 11 -1.98 1.46 14.35
N HIS A 12 -1.54 1.38 15.61
CA HIS A 12 -2.38 1.55 16.79
C HIS A 12 -2.08 2.86 17.52
N GLU A 13 -0.79 3.19 17.67
CA GLU A 13 -0.35 4.37 18.41
C GLU A 13 0.82 5.04 17.66
N ARG A 14 0.83 6.37 17.62
CA ARG A 14 1.96 7.19 17.17
C ARG A 14 2.35 8.17 18.26
N GLN A 15 3.65 8.24 18.54
CA GLN A 15 4.29 9.28 19.32
C GLN A 15 5.38 9.95 18.47
N PRO A 16 6.01 11.05 18.92
CA PRO A 16 6.99 11.77 18.11
C PRO A 16 8.16 10.90 17.61
N ASP A 17 8.61 9.91 18.39
CA ASP A 17 9.80 9.09 18.11
C ASP A 17 9.50 7.57 18.06
N ARG A 18 8.23 7.16 18.21
CA ARG A 18 7.85 5.74 18.21
C ARG A 18 6.47 5.49 17.67
N VAL A 19 6.28 4.29 17.12
CA VAL A 19 4.99 3.78 16.67
C VAL A 19 4.73 2.39 17.21
N LYS A 20 3.46 2.09 17.45
CA LYS A 20 3.01 0.75 17.84
C LYS A 20 2.14 0.19 16.73
N VAL A 21 2.54 -0.93 16.17
CA VAL A 21 1.85 -1.58 15.05
C VAL A 21 1.52 -3.02 15.37
N SER A 22 0.45 -3.54 14.79
CA SER A 22 0.19 -4.97 14.76
C SER A 22 0.53 -5.54 13.39
N VAL A 23 1.28 -6.65 13.38
CA VAL A 23 1.48 -7.50 12.22
C VAL A 23 0.52 -8.68 12.35
N ARG A 24 -0.22 -8.99 11.27
CA ARG A 24 -1.09 -10.16 11.21
C ARG A 24 -0.76 -10.98 9.97
N LEU A 25 -0.45 -12.25 10.20
CA LEU A 25 -0.27 -13.26 9.17
C LEU A 25 -1.56 -14.07 9.04
N CYS A 26 -2.07 -14.21 7.83
CA CYS A 26 -3.32 -14.90 7.52
C CYS A 26 -3.06 -15.95 6.42
N PRO A 27 -2.61 -17.16 6.78
CA PRO A 27 -2.47 -18.25 5.82
C PRO A 27 -3.85 -18.71 5.31
N ARG A 28 -3.95 -19.01 4.01
CA ARG A 28 -5.11 -19.69 3.39
C ARG A 28 -4.96 -21.21 3.39
N ALA A 29 -3.73 -21.68 3.53
CA ALA A 29 -3.28 -23.06 3.74
C ALA A 29 -1.96 -22.98 4.52
N PRO A 30 -1.48 -24.07 5.15
CA PRO A 30 -0.18 -24.07 5.83
C PRO A 30 0.94 -23.47 4.97
N VAL A 31 1.69 -22.51 5.52
CA VAL A 31 2.81 -21.82 4.83
C VAL A 31 4.06 -21.87 5.69
N GLN A 32 5.17 -22.29 5.09
CA GLN A 32 6.49 -22.18 5.70
C GLN A 32 6.97 -20.72 5.65
N VAL A 33 7.31 -20.18 6.82
CA VAL A 33 7.85 -18.84 7.02
C VAL A 33 9.27 -18.95 7.55
N ASP A 34 10.22 -18.30 6.89
CA ASP A 34 11.63 -18.30 7.29
C ASP A 34 11.94 -17.18 8.29
N GLY A 35 11.16 -16.10 8.25
CA GLY A 35 11.27 -14.99 9.18
C GLY A 35 10.27 -13.88 8.87
N VAL A 36 10.10 -13.00 9.86
CA VAL A 36 9.32 -11.77 9.71
C VAL A 36 10.13 -10.62 10.29
N ALA A 37 10.17 -9.50 9.57
CA ALA A 37 10.77 -8.26 10.05
C ALA A 37 9.79 -7.10 9.91
N VAL A 38 9.99 -6.08 10.73
CA VAL A 38 9.25 -4.81 10.65
C VAL A 38 10.24 -3.66 10.78
N GLU A 39 10.08 -2.64 9.95
CA GLU A 39 10.98 -1.50 9.88
C GLU A 39 10.20 -0.23 9.51
N LEU A 40 10.63 0.92 10.05
CA LEU A 40 10.06 2.22 9.78
C LEU A 40 10.91 2.96 8.76
N PHE A 41 10.25 3.52 7.76
CA PHE A 41 10.86 4.27 6.67
C PHE A 41 10.34 5.70 6.67
N SER A 42 11.22 6.64 6.30
CA SER A 42 10.84 8.02 5.98
C SER A 42 10.02 8.08 4.68
N GLU A 43 9.44 9.25 4.40
CA GLU A 43 8.78 9.54 3.12
C GLU A 43 9.69 9.29 1.91
N GLY A 44 10.99 9.62 2.04
CA GLY A 44 12.00 9.40 1.00
C GLY A 44 12.41 7.94 0.81
N GLY A 45 11.88 7.01 1.62
CA GLY A 45 12.21 5.59 1.53
C GLY A 45 13.46 5.16 2.30
N GLU A 46 14.09 6.07 3.06
CA GLU A 46 15.23 5.74 3.92
C GLU A 46 14.77 5.13 5.24
N PRO A 47 15.44 4.07 5.75
CA PRO A 47 15.10 3.48 7.04
C PRO A 47 15.43 4.46 8.18
N ILE A 48 14.45 4.70 9.04
CA ILE A 48 14.57 5.63 10.18
C ILE A 48 14.47 4.93 11.53
N SER A 49 14.33 3.60 11.55
CA SER A 49 14.44 2.74 12.73
C SER A 49 15.34 1.56 12.43
N SER A 50 15.84 0.89 13.48
CA SER A 50 16.41 -0.45 13.30
C SER A 50 15.35 -1.44 12.84
N ARG A 51 15.71 -2.34 11.92
CA ARG A 51 14.89 -3.49 11.54
C ARG A 51 14.66 -4.40 12.74
N LEU A 52 13.41 -4.57 13.14
CA LEU A 52 13.00 -5.47 14.21
C LEU A 52 12.65 -6.84 13.63
N ILE A 53 13.42 -7.87 14.01
CA ILE A 53 13.13 -9.25 13.65
C ILE A 53 12.16 -9.85 14.66
N LEU A 54 11.07 -10.43 14.18
CA LEU A 54 10.07 -11.07 15.02
C LEU A 54 10.41 -12.55 15.22
N PRO A 55 10.12 -13.13 16.40
CA PRO A 55 10.34 -14.55 16.66
C PRO A 55 9.25 -15.40 15.98
N ILE A 56 9.11 -15.27 14.66
CA ILE A 56 8.11 -15.94 13.84
C ILE A 56 8.84 -16.64 12.70
N SER A 57 8.97 -17.96 12.81
CA SER A 57 9.47 -18.84 11.76
C SER A 57 8.85 -20.24 11.92
N GLY A 58 8.91 -21.04 10.87
CA GLY A 58 8.29 -22.36 10.79
C GLY A 58 6.96 -22.36 10.02
N CYS A 59 6.22 -23.45 10.18
CA CYS A 59 4.95 -23.64 9.49
C CYS A 59 3.82 -22.87 10.19
N VAL A 60 3.26 -21.87 9.52
CA VAL A 60 2.13 -21.07 9.98
C VAL A 60 0.83 -21.66 9.41
N GLU A 61 0.09 -22.36 10.26
CA GLU A 61 -1.15 -23.06 9.86
C GLU A 61 -2.41 -22.22 10.08
N GLN A 62 -2.36 -21.26 11.01
CA GLN A 62 -3.50 -20.44 11.40
C GLN A 62 -3.15 -18.95 11.41
N ALA A 63 -4.19 -18.12 11.39
CA ALA A 63 -4.00 -16.69 11.52
C ALA A 63 -3.36 -16.34 12.86
N PHE A 64 -2.30 -15.54 12.81
CA PHE A 64 -1.56 -15.11 13.98
C PHE A 64 -1.40 -13.58 13.93
N SER A 65 -1.44 -12.93 15.08
CA SER A 65 -1.16 -11.51 15.19
C SER A 65 -0.24 -11.22 16.36
N THR A 66 0.72 -10.33 16.14
CA THR A 66 1.59 -9.79 17.17
C THR A 66 1.62 -8.28 17.09
N MET A 67 1.98 -7.64 18.21
CA MET A 67 2.08 -6.21 18.34
C MET A 67 3.52 -5.84 18.67
N VAL A 68 4.03 -4.81 17.99
CA VAL A 68 5.42 -4.38 18.11
C VAL A 68 5.50 -2.88 18.22
N GLU A 69 6.50 -2.42 18.97
CA GLU A 69 6.88 -1.02 19.06
C GLU A 69 8.16 -0.82 18.23
N LEU A 70 8.13 0.14 17.31
CA LEU A 70 9.30 0.59 16.58
C LEU A 70 9.70 1.96 17.10
N ARG A 71 11.00 2.14 17.34
CA ARG A 71 11.58 3.42 17.74
C ARG A 71 12.42 3.98 16.61
N ALA A 72 12.10 5.21 16.23
CA ALA A 72 12.87 5.94 15.25
C ALA A 72 14.16 6.51 15.88
N HIS A 73 15.18 6.73 15.06
CA HIS A 73 16.44 7.36 15.47
C HIS A 73 16.28 8.87 15.74
N GLY A 74 15.14 9.45 15.37
CA GLY A 74 14.75 10.83 15.61
C GLY A 74 13.23 11.01 15.44
N PRO A 75 12.72 12.25 15.38
CA PRO A 75 11.30 12.49 15.19
C PRO A 75 10.77 11.88 13.88
N ILE A 76 9.63 11.22 13.96
CA ILE A 76 8.92 10.63 12.83
C ILE A 76 8.25 11.76 12.05
N GLY A 77 8.78 12.03 10.85
CA GLY A 77 8.24 13.01 9.92
C GLY A 77 6.87 12.60 9.33
N ALA A 78 6.23 13.53 8.63
CA ALA A 78 5.06 13.23 7.83
C ALA A 78 5.43 12.33 6.64
N GLY A 79 4.50 11.50 6.19
CA GLY A 79 4.72 10.58 5.06
C GLY A 79 5.56 9.35 5.42
N ALA A 80 5.94 9.19 6.69
CA ALA A 80 6.64 8.02 7.16
C ALA A 80 5.72 6.79 7.08
N ARG A 81 6.30 5.62 6.82
CA ARG A 81 5.56 4.37 6.68
C ARG A 81 6.24 3.23 7.40
N VAL A 82 5.44 2.31 7.91
CA VAL A 82 5.92 1.05 8.46
C VAL A 82 5.81 -0.01 7.38
N VAL A 83 6.86 -0.81 7.24
CA VAL A 83 6.89 -1.95 6.32
C VAL A 83 7.16 -3.20 7.14
N ALA A 84 6.33 -4.22 6.93
CA ALA A 84 6.60 -5.57 7.35
C ALA A 84 7.02 -6.39 6.14
N THR A 85 8.02 -7.24 6.32
CA THR A 85 8.51 -8.19 5.31
C THR A 85 8.45 -9.59 5.92
N VAL A 86 7.81 -10.52 5.22
CA VAL A 86 7.81 -11.94 5.56
C VAL A 86 8.54 -12.71 4.47
N TRP A 87 9.50 -13.54 4.86
CA TRP A 87 10.22 -14.42 3.94
C TRP A 87 9.57 -15.79 3.96
N THR A 88 9.27 -16.30 2.77
CA THR A 88 8.68 -17.62 2.53
C THR A 88 9.46 -18.34 1.44
N GLU A 89 9.22 -19.63 1.25
CA GLU A 89 9.79 -20.40 0.13
C GLU A 89 9.48 -19.80 -1.25
N SER A 90 8.37 -19.06 -1.36
CA SER A 90 7.96 -18.40 -2.61
C SER A 90 8.60 -17.01 -2.80
N GLY A 91 9.44 -16.56 -1.86
CA GLY A 91 10.07 -15.25 -1.85
C GLY A 91 9.54 -14.31 -0.76
N PRO A 92 10.07 -13.08 -0.69
CA PRO A 92 9.62 -12.07 0.26
C PRO A 92 8.24 -11.52 -0.14
N LEU A 93 7.37 -11.36 0.86
CA LEU A 93 6.12 -10.64 0.75
C LEU A 93 6.16 -9.43 1.67
N GLU A 94 5.76 -8.27 1.15
CA GLU A 94 5.75 -7.02 1.90
C GLU A 94 4.34 -6.50 2.12
N SER A 95 4.14 -5.85 3.25
CA SER A 95 2.92 -5.14 3.61
C SER A 95 3.30 -3.83 4.28
N SER A 96 2.61 -2.75 3.94
CA SER A 96 2.93 -1.42 4.47
C SER A 96 1.67 -0.70 4.94
N CYS A 97 1.87 0.18 5.93
CA CYS A 97 0.87 1.14 6.39
C CYS A 97 1.54 2.48 6.73
N PRO A 98 0.83 3.61 6.65
CA PRO A 98 1.34 4.89 7.12
C PRO A 98 1.67 4.86 8.61
N ALA A 99 2.63 5.69 9.02
CA ALA A 99 2.95 5.91 10.42
C ALA A 99 2.07 7.02 11.03
N GLU A 100 1.21 7.70 10.27
CA GLU A 100 0.31 8.77 10.72
C GLU A 100 -0.99 8.26 11.36
N PRO A 101 -1.53 8.99 12.37
CA PRO A 101 -2.79 8.64 13.01
C PRO A 101 -3.96 8.96 12.07
N SER A 102 -4.45 7.94 11.37
CA SER A 102 -5.80 7.81 10.79
C SER A 102 -5.87 6.57 9.87
N PRO A 103 -5.51 5.38 10.39
CA PRO A 103 -5.48 4.15 9.58
C PRO A 103 -6.87 3.84 8.99
N ASP A 104 -7.95 4.17 9.69
CA ASP A 104 -9.32 3.91 9.22
C ASP A 104 -9.69 4.79 8.01
N LEU A 105 -9.17 6.03 7.93
CA LEU A 105 -9.32 6.89 6.74
C LEU A 105 -8.45 6.37 5.59
N HIS A 106 -7.22 5.92 5.89
CA HIS A 106 -6.33 5.33 4.89
C HIS A 106 -6.93 4.06 4.27
N ASP A 107 -7.45 3.16 5.09
CA ASP A 107 -8.08 1.91 4.68
C ASP A 107 -9.36 2.18 3.85
N HIS A 108 -10.17 3.15 4.29
CA HIS A 108 -11.34 3.62 3.53
C HIS A 108 -10.95 4.18 2.15
N LEU A 109 -9.91 5.00 2.08
CA LEU A 109 -9.46 5.64 0.85
C LEU A 109 -8.81 4.71 -0.16
N GLN A 110 -8.17 3.64 0.31
CA GLN A 110 -7.60 2.61 -0.57
C GLN A 110 -8.63 1.56 -1.03
N GLY A 111 -9.88 1.65 -0.58
CA GLY A 111 -10.90 0.63 -0.84
C GLY A 111 -10.50 -0.74 -0.27
N ARG A 112 -9.59 -0.78 0.71
CA ARG A 112 -9.17 -2.02 1.33
C ARG A 112 -10.32 -2.49 2.22
N ARG A 113 -10.91 -3.63 1.86
CA ARG A 113 -11.88 -4.31 2.73
C ARG A 113 -11.20 -4.55 4.08
N LEU A 114 -11.66 -3.82 5.10
CA LEU A 114 -11.38 -4.12 6.48
C LEU A 114 -11.73 -5.60 6.69
N ILE A 115 -10.72 -6.44 6.97
CA ILE A 115 -10.97 -7.75 7.57
C ILE A 115 -11.32 -7.46 9.03
N SER A 116 -12.51 -6.89 9.24
CA SER A 116 -13.17 -6.75 10.52
C SER A 116 -13.71 -8.11 10.92
N MET A 117 -13.56 -8.49 12.19
CA MET A 117 -14.20 -9.70 12.75
C MET A 117 -15.73 -9.55 12.89
N LEU A 118 -16.27 -8.36 12.58
CA LEU A 118 -17.69 -8.12 12.43
C LEU A 118 -18.00 -8.01 10.94
N SER A 119 -18.66 -9.03 10.40
CA SER A 119 -19.33 -8.98 9.10
C SER A 119 -20.18 -7.71 9.04
N GLN A 120 -19.73 -6.74 8.27
CA GLN A 120 -20.60 -5.75 7.67
C GLN A 120 -20.15 -5.59 6.22
N ASP A 121 -20.87 -6.28 5.33
CA ASP A 121 -20.90 -6.01 3.90
C ASP A 121 -21.55 -4.63 3.66
N ASN A 122 -20.93 -3.57 4.17
CA ASN A 122 -21.22 -2.22 3.71
C ASN A 122 -20.29 -1.95 2.52
N PRO A 123 -20.80 -1.90 1.27
CA PRO A 123 -20.00 -1.44 0.15
C PRO A 123 -19.63 0.02 0.41
N LEU A 124 -18.41 0.26 0.87
CA LEU A 124 -17.86 1.60 0.96
C LEU A 124 -17.65 2.09 -0.48
N HIS A 125 -18.35 3.16 -0.87
CA HIS A 125 -18.11 3.80 -2.15
C HIS A 125 -16.73 4.45 -2.12
N GLY A 126 -15.86 4.02 -3.04
CA GLY A 126 -14.54 4.63 -3.19
C GLY A 126 -14.66 6.10 -3.57
N LEU A 127 -13.79 6.94 -3.01
CA LEU A 127 -13.80 8.36 -3.30
C LEU A 127 -13.38 8.68 -4.73
N GLY A 128 -14.05 9.66 -5.32
CA GLY A 128 -13.69 10.24 -6.61
C GLY A 128 -12.30 10.88 -6.58
N HIS A 129 -11.68 11.07 -7.74
CA HIS A 129 -10.35 11.69 -7.84
C HIS A 129 -10.30 13.09 -7.19
N GLN A 130 -11.33 13.91 -7.41
CA GLN A 130 -11.39 15.26 -6.86
C GLN A 130 -11.47 15.28 -5.32
N GLU A 131 -12.16 14.31 -4.72
CA GLU A 131 -12.26 14.15 -3.28
C GLU A 131 -10.93 13.69 -2.68
N ARG A 132 -10.24 12.76 -3.35
CA ARG A 132 -8.88 12.33 -2.99
C ARG A 132 -7.89 13.50 -3.03
N CYS A 133 -7.95 14.36 -4.05
CA CYS A 133 -7.10 15.55 -4.13
C CYS A 133 -7.37 16.57 -3.01
N ARG A 134 -8.65 16.81 -2.66
CA ARG A 134 -9.00 17.68 -1.53
C ARG A 134 -8.53 17.12 -0.20
N LEU A 135 -8.66 15.80 0.01
CA LEU A 135 -8.16 15.16 1.22
C LEU A 135 -6.63 15.15 1.28
N GLY A 136 -5.94 14.97 0.14
CA GLY A 136 -4.48 15.08 0.06
C GLY A 136 -3.94 16.46 0.46
N GLN A 137 -4.70 17.54 0.25
CA GLN A 137 -4.33 18.89 0.73
C GLN A 137 -4.41 19.02 2.26
N VAL A 138 -5.30 18.26 2.91
CA VAL A 138 -5.51 18.27 4.36
C VAL A 138 -4.62 17.24 5.06
N PHE A 139 -4.35 16.13 4.39
CA PHE A 139 -3.61 14.98 4.88
C PHE A 139 -2.48 14.70 3.89
N GLY A 140 -1.29 15.26 4.12
CA GLY A 140 -0.18 15.19 3.16
C GLY A 140 0.24 13.77 2.75
N TRP A 141 -0.01 12.76 3.59
CA TRP A 141 0.23 11.34 3.29
C TRP A 141 -0.79 10.72 2.30
N LEU A 142 -1.90 11.43 2.02
CA LEU A 142 -2.89 11.09 1.00
C LEU A 142 -2.63 11.77 -0.34
N ALA A 143 -1.69 12.70 -0.41
CA ALA A 143 -1.28 13.24 -1.67
C ALA A 143 -0.82 12.06 -2.54
N PRO A 144 -1.41 11.84 -3.73
CA PRO A 144 -0.83 10.89 -4.67
C PRO A 144 0.63 11.31 -4.86
N SER A 145 1.53 10.32 -4.98
CA SER A 145 2.90 10.52 -5.47
C SER A 145 2.90 11.62 -6.54
N ALA A 146 3.88 12.53 -6.48
CA ALA A 146 3.98 13.78 -7.26
C ALA A 146 3.00 13.83 -8.43
N PRO A 147 2.05 14.80 -8.45
CA PRO A 147 0.89 14.74 -9.32
C PRO A 147 1.31 14.33 -10.73
N CYS A 148 0.81 13.19 -11.22
CA CYS A 148 0.58 13.05 -12.65
C CYS A 148 -0.34 14.22 -12.98
N GLN A 149 0.26 15.36 -13.36
CA GLN A 149 -0.50 16.47 -13.89
C GLN A 149 -1.30 15.85 -15.02
N PRO A 150 -2.64 15.89 -14.98
CA PRO A 150 -3.41 15.49 -16.14
C PRO A 150 -2.92 16.41 -17.26
N LYS A 151 -2.10 15.88 -18.16
CA LYS A 151 -1.83 16.55 -19.42
C LYS A 151 -3.18 16.54 -20.10
N ILE A 152 -3.87 17.68 -20.05
CA ILE A 152 -5.06 17.89 -20.85
C ILE A 152 -4.54 17.93 -22.28
N PHE A 153 -4.61 16.78 -22.94
CA PHE A 153 -4.33 16.70 -24.35
C PHE A 153 -5.61 17.13 -25.08
N GLU A 154 -5.61 18.36 -25.59
CA GLU A 154 -6.66 18.82 -26.49
C GLU A 154 -6.61 18.08 -27.83
N ASP A 155 -5.48 17.43 -28.11
CA ASP A 155 -5.22 16.61 -29.28
C ASP A 155 -5.35 15.12 -28.95
N ARG A 156 -6.39 14.49 -29.52
CA ARG A 156 -6.67 13.04 -29.35
C ARG A 156 -5.55 12.17 -29.91
N ASP A 157 -4.82 12.62 -30.94
CA ASP A 157 -3.73 11.85 -31.52
C ASP A 157 -2.50 11.84 -30.59
N ALA A 158 -2.20 12.98 -29.96
CA ALA A 158 -1.15 13.07 -28.95
C ALA A 158 -1.47 12.24 -27.69
N LEU A 159 -2.74 12.13 -27.32
CA LEU A 159 -3.18 11.26 -26.22
C LEU A 159 -3.02 9.77 -26.56
N ALA A 160 -3.38 9.37 -27.78
CA ALA A 160 -3.25 7.98 -28.22
C ALA A 160 -1.78 7.52 -28.23
N GLU A 161 -0.84 8.38 -28.62
CA GLU A 161 0.59 8.08 -28.60
C GLU A 161 1.12 7.86 -27.19
N VAL A 162 0.74 8.72 -26.23
CA VAL A 162 1.12 8.58 -24.82
C VAL A 162 0.54 7.31 -24.21
N VAL A 163 -0.71 6.98 -24.53
CA VAL A 163 -1.35 5.73 -24.07
C VAL A 163 -0.63 4.50 -24.65
N CYS A 164 -0.20 4.55 -25.90
CA CYS A 164 0.56 3.46 -26.51
C CYS A 164 1.93 3.30 -25.85
N GLU A 165 2.62 4.40 -25.55
CA GLU A 165 3.93 4.38 -24.88
C GLU A 165 3.82 3.83 -23.44
N ASP A 166 2.84 4.30 -22.65
CA ASP A 166 2.62 3.86 -21.27
C ASP A 166 2.22 2.38 -21.18
N LEU A 167 1.53 1.86 -22.19
CA LEU A 167 1.10 0.46 -22.28
C LEU A 167 2.11 -0.45 -23.00
N GLY A 168 3.21 0.11 -23.52
CA GLY A 168 4.22 -0.63 -24.27
C GLY A 168 3.71 -1.20 -25.61
N LEU A 169 2.72 -0.54 -26.21
CA LEU A 169 2.13 -0.92 -27.49
C LEU A 169 2.99 -0.41 -28.65
N ASP A 170 3.10 -1.23 -29.69
CA ASP A 170 3.87 -0.88 -30.88
C ASP A 170 3.08 0.01 -31.86
N ALA A 171 3.78 0.52 -32.89
CA ALA A 171 3.20 1.43 -33.87
C ALA A 171 2.02 0.81 -34.65
N ASP A 172 2.00 -0.51 -34.83
CA ASP A 172 0.93 -1.22 -35.55
C ASP A 172 -0.34 -1.31 -34.68
N GLN A 173 -0.18 -1.41 -33.36
CA GLN A 173 -1.27 -1.42 -32.38
C GLN A 173 -1.83 -0.01 -32.09
N SER A 174 -1.06 1.04 -32.40
CA SER A 174 -1.49 2.43 -32.22
C SER A 174 -2.71 2.82 -33.07
N ALA A 175 -2.87 2.21 -34.25
CA ALA A 175 -4.01 2.47 -35.13
C ALA A 175 -5.33 1.94 -34.54
N TRP A 176 -5.27 0.82 -33.80
CA TRP A 176 -6.43 0.27 -33.11
C TRP A 176 -6.87 1.16 -31.93
N VAL A 177 -5.92 1.66 -31.14
CA VAL A 177 -6.20 2.59 -30.04
C VAL A 177 -6.81 3.89 -30.56
N ARG A 178 -6.26 4.47 -31.63
CA ARG A 178 -6.85 5.65 -32.28
C ARG A 178 -8.28 5.41 -32.77
N GLY A 179 -8.55 4.24 -33.36
CA GLY A 179 -9.89 3.85 -33.78
C GLY A 179 -10.88 3.74 -32.61
N LEU A 180 -10.44 3.15 -31.49
CA LEU A 180 -11.26 3.01 -30.28
C LEU A 180 -11.60 4.34 -29.62
N MET A 181 -10.74 5.36 -29.78
CA MET A 181 -10.94 6.71 -29.23
C MET A 181 -11.73 7.64 -30.16
N ALA A 182 -12.00 7.20 -31.39
CA ALA A 182 -12.77 7.92 -32.39
C ALA A 182 -14.26 7.50 -32.42
N GLU A 183 -14.60 6.33 -31.87
CA GLU A 183 -15.98 5.89 -31.67
C GLU A 183 -16.48 6.36 -30.29
N ASP A 184 -17.49 7.24 -30.27
CA ASP A 184 -18.14 7.75 -29.05
C ASP A 184 -19.06 6.71 -28.39
#